data_AF-A0A661MIF2-F1
#
_entry.id   AF-A0A661MIF2-F1
#
_cell.length_a   1.000
_cell.length_b   1.000
_cell.length_c   1.000
_cell.angle_alpha   90.00
_cell.angle_beta   90.00
_cell.angle_gamma   90.00
#
_symmetry.space_group_name_H-M   'P 1'
#
loop_
_entity.id
_entity.type
_entity.pdbx_description
1 polymer ?
#
loop_
_entity_poly.entity_id
_entity_poly.type
_entity_poly.pdbx_seq_one_letter_code
_entity_poly.pdbx_strand_id
1 'polypeptide(L)'
;MVAPLDESLSYAQKRTSSGVPHLLLGRGLDVETPALAELTAAAAALAIGAKRKALLPLATAAVEYALVRRGDSVLVSCYGTASAPVVYQLDRAVPLRRLLDTCAQSMLEMAGQELDPTARQIAVRVAERALATKITPDPEGLVVPMNQRGGELDTPGEHVPLAFGYEAAVYPSSSSAQGRSARADVHALLFEGHLWAFVRGRRLSLVRGPIMLAAHRMVVAVRTLIDSWDSARPTHVRLRAGGFQVAMRKSTHQLVTIELSSDGGGDLTATSLTIAEAALPIHKLAGDLLRSLVSA
;
A
#
# COMPACT_ATOMS: atom_id res chain seq x y z
N MET A 1 20.95 46.19 -30.34
CA MET A 1 19.91 45.39 -29.68
C MET A 1 20.42 43.97 -29.61
N VAL A 2 20.73 43.52 -28.40
CA VAL A 2 21.39 42.24 -28.10
C VAL A 2 20.33 41.15 -28.06
N ALA A 3 20.52 40.08 -28.85
CA ALA A 3 19.69 38.88 -28.78
C ALA A 3 20.03 38.10 -27.49
N PRO A 4 19.06 37.52 -26.77
CA PRO A 4 19.36 36.53 -25.75
C PRO A 4 19.46 35.14 -26.39
N LEU A 5 20.62 34.53 -26.18
CA LEU A 5 20.92 33.13 -26.33
C LEU A 5 20.30 32.33 -25.19
N ASP A 6 19.83 31.13 -25.53
CA ASP A 6 19.93 29.89 -24.75
C ASP A 6 18.91 29.61 -23.62
N GLU A 7 18.02 28.65 -23.89
CA GLU A 7 17.50 27.71 -22.88
C GLU A 7 17.32 26.33 -23.54
N SER A 8 18.36 25.89 -24.26
CA SER A 8 18.45 24.58 -24.89
C SER A 8 18.99 23.55 -23.90
N LEU A 9 18.40 23.37 -22.72
CA LEU A 9 18.83 22.32 -21.78
C LEU A 9 17.68 21.71 -21.00
N SER A 10 17.68 20.37 -21.01
CA SER A 10 17.10 19.50 -19.98
C SER A 10 15.63 19.06 -20.12
N TYR A 11 15.23 18.66 -21.32
CA TYR A 11 14.41 17.45 -21.45
C TYR A 11 15.33 16.28 -21.84
N ALA A 12 16.16 15.85 -20.88
CA ALA A 12 16.72 14.51 -20.93
C ALA A 12 15.53 13.55 -20.84
N GLN A 13 15.03 13.14 -22.01
CA GLN A 13 14.10 12.03 -22.14
C GLN A 13 14.64 10.88 -21.30
N LYS A 14 13.93 10.58 -20.21
CA LYS A 14 14.06 9.41 -19.35
C LYS A 14 13.92 8.18 -20.27
N ARG A 15 15.02 7.77 -20.91
CA ARG A 15 15.06 6.60 -21.80
C ARG A 15 14.94 5.38 -20.91
N THR A 16 13.73 4.86 -20.88
CA THR A 16 13.30 3.69 -20.14
C THR A 16 14.19 2.49 -20.48
N SER A 17 14.79 1.90 -19.45
CA SER A 17 15.16 0.49 -19.46
C SER A 17 13.87 -0.30 -19.72
N SER A 18 13.61 -0.67 -20.96
CA SER A 18 12.25 -1.00 -21.43
C SER A 18 11.65 -2.27 -20.81
N GLY A 19 12.45 -3.08 -20.10
CA GLY A 19 12.01 -4.33 -19.48
C GLY A 19 11.58 -4.21 -18.01
N VAL A 20 12.33 -3.49 -17.17
CA VAL A 20 12.15 -3.55 -15.70
C VAL A 20 10.84 -2.91 -15.22
N PRO A 21 10.45 -1.68 -15.61
CA PRO A 21 9.19 -1.09 -15.18
C PRO A 21 7.99 -1.94 -15.58
N HIS A 22 7.98 -2.42 -16.83
CA HIS A 22 6.94 -3.32 -17.34
C HIS A 22 6.94 -4.66 -16.59
N LEU A 23 8.12 -5.18 -16.23
CA LEU A 23 8.22 -6.41 -15.46
C LEU A 23 7.74 -6.23 -14.02
N LEU A 24 7.87 -5.06 -13.40
CA LEU A 24 7.42 -4.82 -12.02
C LEU A 24 5.93 -4.47 -11.95
N LEU A 25 5.48 -3.54 -12.79
CA LEU A 25 4.16 -2.90 -12.69
C LEU A 25 3.18 -3.36 -13.77
N GLY A 26 3.63 -4.07 -14.81
CA GLY A 26 2.80 -4.38 -15.97
C GLY A 26 2.66 -3.20 -16.95
N ARG A 27 1.58 -3.17 -17.73
CA ARG A 27 1.32 -2.11 -18.72
C ARG A 27 0.50 -0.99 -18.09
N GLY A 28 0.87 0.26 -18.38
CA GLY A 28 0.00 1.42 -18.16
C GLY A 28 0.20 2.19 -16.86
N LEU A 29 1.18 1.84 -16.03
CA LEU A 29 1.54 2.61 -14.83
C LEU A 29 2.83 3.40 -15.10
N ASP A 30 2.74 4.72 -15.01
CA ASP A 30 3.87 5.63 -15.12
C ASP A 30 4.33 6.03 -13.70
N VAL A 31 5.01 5.09 -13.04
CA VAL A 31 5.63 5.32 -11.73
C VAL A 31 7.12 5.06 -11.87
N GLU A 32 7.93 5.92 -11.26
CA GLU A 32 9.38 5.75 -11.25
C GLU A 32 9.77 4.40 -10.63
N THR A 33 10.79 3.77 -11.20
CA THR A 33 11.33 2.51 -10.70
C THR A 33 12.44 2.73 -9.68
N PRO A 34 12.64 1.80 -8.73
CA PRO A 34 13.78 1.87 -7.81
C PRO A 34 15.11 1.93 -8.55
N ALA A 35 16.15 2.41 -7.87
CA ALA A 35 17.51 2.37 -8.39
C ALA A 35 17.87 0.93 -8.76
N LEU A 36 18.36 0.73 -10.00
CA LEU A 36 18.52 -0.60 -10.56
C LEU A 36 19.50 -1.47 -9.76
N ALA A 37 20.58 -0.87 -9.23
CA ALA A 37 21.53 -1.57 -8.37
C ALA A 37 20.88 -2.06 -7.05
N GLU A 38 20.01 -1.25 -6.44
CA GLU A 38 19.29 -1.62 -5.21
C GLU A 38 18.27 -2.73 -5.47
N LEU A 39 17.51 -2.61 -6.56
CA LEU A 39 16.57 -3.65 -7.00
C LEU A 39 17.28 -4.97 -7.26
N THR A 40 18.42 -4.93 -7.97
CA THR A 40 19.22 -6.13 -8.28
C THR A 40 19.75 -6.79 -7.01
N ALA A 41 20.30 -6.00 -6.09
CA ALA A 41 20.81 -6.49 -4.81
C ALA A 41 19.69 -7.07 -3.93
N ALA A 42 18.51 -6.42 -3.91
CA ALA A 42 17.34 -6.92 -3.19
C ALA A 42 16.85 -8.25 -3.78
N ALA A 43 16.71 -8.35 -5.10
CA ALA A 43 16.31 -9.59 -5.77
C ALA A 43 17.29 -10.75 -5.50
N ALA A 44 18.60 -10.48 -5.54
CA ALA A 44 19.63 -11.47 -5.21
C ALA A 44 19.54 -11.91 -3.73
N ALA A 45 19.34 -10.97 -2.81
CA ALA A 45 19.17 -11.28 -1.39
C ALA A 45 17.91 -12.13 -1.11
N LEU A 46 16.81 -11.88 -1.83
CA LEU A 46 15.61 -12.72 -1.79
C LEU A 46 15.91 -14.12 -2.34
N ALA A 47 16.60 -14.21 -3.48
CA ALA A 47 16.92 -15.48 -4.16
C ALA A 47 17.78 -16.43 -3.34
N ILE A 48 18.74 -15.93 -2.58
CA ILE A 48 19.57 -16.76 -1.68
C ILE A 48 18.92 -16.99 -0.31
N GLY A 49 17.76 -16.39 -0.05
CA GLY A 49 17.06 -16.51 1.24
C GLY A 49 17.65 -15.66 2.37
N ALA A 50 18.55 -14.72 2.06
CA ALA A 50 19.13 -13.80 3.05
C ALA A 50 18.11 -12.76 3.55
N LYS A 51 17.12 -12.44 2.71
CA LYS A 51 15.94 -11.63 3.08
C LYS A 51 14.68 -12.33 2.58
N ARG A 52 13.55 -12.04 3.23
CA ARG A 52 12.21 -12.50 2.81
C ARG A 52 11.36 -11.38 2.22
N LYS A 53 11.65 -10.16 2.66
CA LYS A 53 11.02 -8.93 2.23
C LYS A 53 12.09 -7.86 2.04
N ALA A 54 11.96 -7.09 0.98
CA ALA A 54 12.74 -5.88 0.76
C ALA A 54 11.80 -4.70 0.55
N LEU A 55 12.09 -3.59 1.22
CA LEU A 55 11.41 -2.30 1.03
C LEU A 55 12.38 -1.36 0.33
N LEU A 56 11.96 -0.82 -0.80
CA LEU A 56 12.76 0.03 -1.69
C LEU A 56 12.03 1.38 -1.86
N PRO A 57 12.27 2.35 -0.98
CA PRO A 57 11.70 3.69 -1.12
C PRO A 57 12.31 4.42 -2.32
N LEU A 58 11.51 5.20 -3.04
CA LEU A 58 12.01 6.06 -4.10
C LEU A 58 12.63 7.33 -3.51
N ALA A 59 13.75 7.77 -4.07
CA ALA A 59 14.44 8.98 -3.60
C ALA A 59 13.69 10.27 -3.96
N THR A 60 12.92 10.24 -5.05
CA THR A 60 12.30 11.42 -5.68
C THR A 60 10.82 11.59 -5.31
N ALA A 61 10.20 10.60 -4.66
CA ALA A 61 8.77 10.60 -4.38
C ALA A 61 8.46 9.87 -3.06
N ALA A 62 7.33 10.22 -2.43
CA ALA A 62 6.77 9.48 -1.30
C ALA A 62 6.11 8.17 -1.76
N VAL A 63 6.89 7.31 -2.42
CA VAL A 63 6.50 6.02 -2.99
C VAL A 63 7.51 4.98 -2.57
N GLU A 64 7.03 3.77 -2.30
CA GLU A 64 7.85 2.64 -1.90
C GLU A 64 7.44 1.39 -2.68
N TYR A 65 8.44 0.60 -3.06
CA TYR A 65 8.25 -0.74 -3.58
C TYR A 65 8.48 -1.76 -2.46
N ALA A 66 7.60 -2.74 -2.36
CA ALA A 66 7.82 -3.91 -1.53
C ALA A 66 8.00 -5.13 -2.44
N LEU A 67 9.02 -5.92 -2.13
CA LEU A 67 9.31 -7.21 -2.76
C LEU A 67 9.19 -8.28 -1.69
N VAL A 68 8.24 -9.19 -1.84
CA VAL A 68 8.01 -10.29 -0.90
C VAL A 68 8.20 -11.61 -1.63
N ARG A 69 9.13 -12.44 -1.17
CA ARG A 69 9.36 -13.75 -1.76
C ARG A 69 8.23 -14.73 -1.40
N ARG A 70 7.75 -15.47 -2.40
CA ARG A 70 6.78 -16.56 -2.29
C ARG A 70 7.17 -17.68 -3.27
N GLY A 71 7.82 -18.71 -2.76
CA GLY A 71 8.36 -19.81 -3.56
C GLY A 71 9.35 -19.31 -4.61
N ASP A 72 9.03 -19.57 -5.88
CA ASP A 72 9.83 -19.19 -7.06
C ASP A 72 9.47 -17.81 -7.62
N SER A 73 8.51 -17.12 -7.00
CA SER A 73 8.06 -15.79 -7.39
C SER A 73 8.36 -14.76 -6.31
N VAL A 74 8.37 -13.50 -6.72
CA VAL A 74 8.35 -12.33 -5.86
C VAL A 74 7.04 -11.60 -6.12
N LEU A 75 6.31 -11.31 -5.05
CA LEU A 75 5.18 -10.39 -5.07
C LEU A 75 5.72 -8.98 -5.04
N VAL A 76 5.37 -8.20 -6.05
CA VAL A 76 5.79 -6.81 -6.22
C VAL A 76 4.61 -5.89 -5.94
N SER A 77 4.78 -5.03 -4.94
CA SER A 77 3.82 -4.00 -4.57
C SER A 77 4.44 -2.62 -4.71
N CYS A 78 3.67 -1.64 -5.14
CA CYS A 78 4.07 -0.24 -5.29
C CYS A 78 2.96 0.65 -4.71
N TYR A 79 3.31 1.45 -3.71
CA TYR A 79 2.35 2.28 -2.98
C TYR A 79 2.96 3.59 -2.49
N GLY A 80 2.11 4.60 -2.34
CA GLY A 80 2.45 5.88 -1.73
C GLY A 80 2.57 5.75 -0.21
N THR A 81 3.52 6.46 0.38
CA THR A 81 3.82 6.47 1.82
C THR A 81 3.47 7.79 2.50
N ALA A 82 2.89 8.74 1.76
CA ALA A 82 2.32 9.96 2.33
C ALA A 82 1.19 9.65 3.34
N SER A 83 0.69 10.68 4.03
CA SER A 83 -0.44 10.59 4.99
C SER A 83 -1.73 9.97 4.41
N ALA A 84 -1.76 9.85 3.09
CA ALA A 84 -2.81 9.34 2.25
C ALA A 84 -2.27 8.21 1.37
N PRO A 85 -2.02 6.98 1.89
CA PRO A 85 -1.44 5.93 1.08
C PRO A 85 -2.33 5.61 -0.11
N VAL A 86 -1.72 5.57 -1.30
CA VAL A 86 -2.35 5.17 -2.56
C VAL A 86 -1.67 3.89 -3.02
N VAL A 87 -2.45 2.88 -3.38
CA VAL A 87 -1.91 1.62 -3.90
C VAL A 87 -1.93 1.69 -5.42
N TYR A 88 -0.76 1.65 -6.05
CA TYR A 88 -0.63 1.64 -7.51
C TYR A 88 -0.66 0.21 -8.04
N GLN A 89 0.01 -0.71 -7.33
CA GLN A 89 0.03 -2.13 -7.61
C GLN A 89 0.19 -2.88 -6.28
N LEU A 90 -0.57 -3.95 -6.09
CA LEU A 90 -0.43 -4.84 -4.95
C LEU A 90 -0.13 -6.26 -5.44
N ASP A 91 0.83 -6.92 -4.80
CA ASP A 91 1.13 -8.35 -4.90
C ASP A 91 1.22 -8.92 -6.33
N ARG A 92 1.80 -8.16 -7.26
CA ARG A 92 2.00 -8.66 -8.62
C ARG A 92 3.07 -9.73 -8.62
N ALA A 93 2.69 -10.96 -8.96
CA ALA A 93 3.63 -12.07 -9.03
C ALA A 93 4.60 -11.90 -10.22
N VAL A 94 5.90 -11.92 -9.92
CA VAL A 94 6.99 -11.90 -10.88
C VAL A 94 7.89 -13.11 -10.63
N PRO A 95 8.16 -13.96 -11.63
CA PRO A 95 9.12 -15.06 -11.47
C PRO A 95 10.49 -14.54 -11.07
N LEU A 96 11.06 -15.05 -9.98
CA LEU A 96 12.28 -14.51 -9.37
C LEU A 96 13.48 -14.62 -10.31
N ARG A 97 13.60 -15.72 -11.05
CA ARG A 97 14.63 -15.87 -12.10
C ARG A 97 14.51 -14.78 -13.16
N ARG A 98 13.29 -14.54 -13.66
CA ARG A 98 13.03 -13.50 -14.67
C ARG A 98 13.35 -12.10 -14.15
N LEU A 99 13.08 -11.82 -12.87
CA LEU A 99 13.45 -10.56 -12.23
C LEU A 99 14.97 -10.37 -12.21
N LEU A 100 15.73 -11.38 -11.77
CA LEU A 100 17.19 -11.35 -11.76
C LEU A 100 17.78 -11.14 -13.15
N ASP A 101 17.33 -11.93 -14.14
CA ASP A 101 17.84 -11.87 -15.51
C ASP A 101 17.55 -10.50 -16.14
N THR A 102 16.35 -9.96 -15.95
CA THR A 102 15.97 -8.64 -16.48
C THR A 102 16.76 -7.52 -15.81
N CYS A 103 16.95 -7.58 -14.49
CA CYS A 103 17.77 -6.60 -13.79
C CYS A 103 19.23 -6.65 -14.23
N ALA A 104 19.80 -7.85 -14.36
CA ALA A 104 21.17 -8.03 -14.82
C ALA A 104 21.37 -7.50 -16.25
N GLN A 105 20.45 -7.82 -17.15
CA GLN A 105 20.50 -7.33 -18.53
C GLN A 105 20.45 -5.80 -18.58
N SER A 106 19.53 -5.17 -17.84
CA SER A 106 19.47 -3.71 -17.77
C SER A 106 20.71 -3.09 -17.11
N MET A 107 21.35 -3.77 -16.15
CA MET A 107 22.61 -3.31 -15.55
C MET A 107 23.77 -3.35 -16.56
N LEU A 108 23.83 -4.38 -17.42
CA LEU A 108 24.84 -4.47 -18.49
C LEU A 108 24.61 -3.41 -19.56
N GLU A 109 23.36 -3.16 -19.95
CA GLU A 109 23.01 -2.08 -20.89
C GLU A 109 23.41 -0.71 -20.36
N MET A 110 23.13 -0.44 -19.08
CA MET A 110 23.54 0.79 -18.40
C MET A 110 25.08 0.91 -18.33
N ALA A 111 25.77 -0.19 -18.03
CA ALA A 111 27.24 -0.23 -17.99
C ALA A 111 27.86 0.05 -19.37
N GLY A 112 27.23 -0.39 -20.46
CA GLY A 112 27.68 -0.11 -21.83
C GLY A 112 27.64 1.37 -22.21
N GLN A 113 26.85 2.18 -21.51
CA GLN A 113 26.70 3.62 -21.73
C GLN A 113 27.49 4.46 -20.71
N GLU A 114 28.01 3.83 -19.66
CA GLU A 114 28.70 4.50 -18.56
C GLU A 114 30.11 4.96 -18.99
N LEU A 115 30.41 6.23 -18.71
CA LEU A 115 31.67 6.88 -19.06
C LEU A 115 32.71 6.69 -17.95
N ASP A 116 32.28 6.62 -16.69
CA ASP A 116 33.20 6.34 -15.58
C ASP A 116 33.61 4.85 -15.57
N PRO A 117 34.91 4.53 -15.75
CA PRO A 117 35.36 3.14 -15.75
C PRO A 117 35.07 2.41 -14.44
N THR A 118 35.04 3.11 -13.30
CA THR A 118 34.77 2.49 -11.99
C THR A 118 33.30 2.11 -11.85
N ALA A 119 32.38 3.05 -12.08
CA ALA A 119 30.94 2.81 -12.09
C ALA A 119 30.55 1.69 -13.07
N ARG A 120 31.14 1.70 -14.27
CA ARG A 120 30.95 0.64 -15.27
C ARG A 120 31.38 -0.73 -14.74
N GLN A 121 32.56 -0.83 -14.13
CA GLN A 121 33.05 -2.10 -13.57
C GLN A 121 32.17 -2.60 -12.43
N ILE A 122 31.67 -1.70 -11.57
CA ILE A 122 30.74 -2.03 -10.50
C ILE A 122 29.44 -2.58 -11.08
N ALA A 123 28.87 -1.91 -12.10
CA ALA A 123 27.62 -2.32 -12.73
C ALA A 123 27.72 -3.71 -13.38
N VAL A 124 28.82 -3.98 -14.10
CA VAL A 124 29.10 -5.31 -14.68
C VAL A 124 29.18 -6.38 -13.60
N ARG A 125 29.95 -6.14 -12.52
CA ARG A 125 30.07 -7.12 -11.41
C ARG A 125 28.74 -7.40 -10.73
N VAL A 126 27.88 -6.39 -10.58
CA VAL A 126 26.54 -6.56 -9.99
C VAL A 126 25.67 -7.42 -10.90
N ALA A 127 25.71 -7.17 -12.22
CA ALA A 127 24.98 -7.98 -13.20
C ALA A 127 25.46 -9.44 -13.24
N GLU A 128 26.78 -9.66 -13.30
CA GLU A 128 27.37 -11.02 -13.28
C GLU A 128 26.96 -11.80 -12.03
N ARG A 129 26.98 -11.15 -10.85
CA ARG A 129 26.51 -11.75 -9.60
C ARG A 129 25.04 -12.13 -9.66
N ALA A 130 24.18 -11.25 -10.20
CA ALA A 130 22.76 -11.54 -10.36
C ALA A 130 22.51 -12.73 -11.28
N LEU A 131 23.21 -12.82 -12.42
CA LEU A 131 23.14 -13.96 -13.34
C LEU A 131 23.64 -15.27 -12.71
N ALA A 132 24.74 -15.19 -11.96
CA ALA A 132 25.32 -16.35 -11.27
C ALA A 132 24.53 -16.76 -10.01
N THR A 133 23.54 -15.97 -9.59
CA THR A 133 22.77 -16.25 -8.37
C THR A 133 21.97 -17.55 -8.54
N LYS A 134 22.26 -18.52 -7.67
CA LYS A 134 21.47 -19.75 -7.54
C LYS A 134 20.31 -19.47 -6.59
N ILE A 135 19.09 -19.67 -7.07
CA ILE A 135 17.87 -19.53 -6.27
C ILE A 135 17.83 -20.73 -5.31
N THR A 136 17.97 -20.47 -4.01
CA THR A 136 17.81 -21.48 -2.96
C THR A 136 16.33 -21.79 -2.78
N PRO A 137 15.93 -22.98 -2.31
CA PRO A 137 14.53 -23.23 -1.96
C PRO A 137 14.01 -22.17 -0.97
N ASP A 138 12.75 -21.76 -1.13
CA ASP A 138 12.14 -20.81 -0.20
C ASP A 138 12.04 -21.47 1.19
N PRO A 139 12.71 -20.94 2.23
CA PRO A 139 12.72 -21.56 3.56
C PRO A 139 11.33 -21.67 4.20
N GLU A 140 10.35 -20.90 3.73
CA GLU A 140 8.97 -20.94 4.27
C GLU A 140 7.98 -21.60 3.32
N GLY A 141 8.41 -21.87 2.09
CA GLY A 141 7.54 -22.39 1.04
C GLY A 141 6.33 -21.50 0.76
N LEU A 142 5.20 -22.13 0.46
CA LEU A 142 3.94 -21.43 0.19
C LEU A 142 3.27 -21.06 1.50
N VAL A 143 3.40 -19.79 1.89
CA VAL A 143 2.66 -19.23 3.03
C VAL A 143 1.20 -19.02 2.63
N VAL A 144 0.28 -19.69 3.32
CA VAL A 144 -1.17 -19.54 3.13
C VAL A 144 -1.67 -18.39 4.01
N PRO A 145 -2.53 -17.49 3.49
CA PRO A 145 -3.10 -16.42 4.31
C PRO A 145 -4.04 -16.99 5.38
N MET A 146 -4.02 -16.37 6.56
CA MET A 146 -4.99 -16.60 7.62
C MET A 146 -6.24 -15.75 7.37
N ASN A 147 -7.38 -16.40 7.27
CA ASN A 147 -8.66 -15.72 7.13
C ASN A 147 -9.13 -15.23 8.50
N GLN A 148 -9.22 -13.92 8.63
CA GLN A 148 -9.65 -13.21 9.83
C GLN A 148 -11.01 -12.57 9.59
N ARG A 149 -11.86 -12.57 10.62
CA ARG A 149 -13.19 -11.93 10.59
C ARG A 149 -13.40 -11.16 11.87
N GLY A 150 -14.09 -10.03 11.78
CA GLY A 150 -14.37 -9.19 12.95
C GLY A 150 -15.42 -8.12 12.68
N GLY A 151 -15.67 -7.31 13.71
CA GLY A 151 -16.80 -6.38 13.73
C GLY A 151 -18.15 -7.10 13.85
N GLU A 152 -19.20 -6.44 13.37
CA GLU A 152 -20.55 -7.00 13.25
C GLU A 152 -20.65 -7.85 11.98
N LEU A 153 -20.73 -9.17 12.16
CA LEU A 153 -20.82 -10.14 11.06
C LEU A 153 -22.27 -10.34 10.61
N ASP A 154 -23.18 -10.40 11.58
CA ASP A 154 -24.61 -10.53 11.35
C ASP A 154 -25.28 -9.15 11.29
N THR A 155 -26.46 -9.09 10.67
CA THR A 155 -27.24 -7.85 10.60
C THR A 155 -27.56 -7.39 12.02
N PRO A 156 -27.02 -6.25 12.47
CA PRO A 156 -27.31 -5.73 13.79
C PRO A 156 -28.78 -5.28 13.83
N GLY A 157 -29.41 -5.34 15.00
CA GLY A 157 -30.80 -4.95 15.17
C GLY A 157 -31.07 -3.51 14.70
N GLU A 158 -32.32 -3.18 14.35
CA GLU A 158 -32.71 -1.88 13.78
C GLU A 158 -32.33 -0.68 14.65
N HIS A 159 -32.18 -0.89 15.96
CA HIS A 159 -31.76 0.13 16.94
C HIS A 159 -30.27 0.47 16.88
N VAL A 160 -29.44 -0.31 16.18
CA VAL A 160 -28.01 -0.01 16.00
C VAL A 160 -27.86 0.95 14.82
N PRO A 161 -27.49 2.22 15.07
CA PRO A 161 -27.53 3.24 14.03
C PRO A 161 -26.39 3.08 13.00
N LEU A 162 -25.25 2.56 13.43
CA LEU A 162 -24.08 2.31 12.59
C LEU A 162 -23.25 1.14 13.15
N ALA A 163 -22.83 0.25 12.25
CA ALA A 163 -21.93 -0.85 12.57
C ALA A 163 -21.07 -1.22 11.35
N PHE A 164 -19.96 -1.91 11.59
CA PHE A 164 -19.02 -2.34 10.55
C PHE A 164 -18.64 -3.79 10.76
N GLY A 165 -18.44 -4.51 9.67
CA GLY A 165 -17.87 -5.86 9.69
C GLY A 165 -16.87 -6.04 8.57
N TYR A 166 -15.98 -7.03 8.73
CA TYR A 166 -14.99 -7.35 7.72
C TYR A 166 -14.63 -8.83 7.67
N GLU A 167 -14.08 -9.22 6.53
CA GLU A 167 -13.22 -10.39 6.40
C GLU A 167 -11.90 -9.99 5.73
N ALA A 168 -10.80 -10.60 6.14
CA ALA A 168 -9.46 -10.23 5.71
C ALA A 168 -8.58 -11.49 5.54
N ALA A 169 -7.72 -11.47 4.52
CA ALA A 169 -6.71 -12.49 4.29
C ALA A 169 -5.35 -11.92 4.71
N VAL A 170 -4.88 -12.29 5.91
CA VAL A 170 -3.64 -11.76 6.49
C VAL A 170 -2.55 -12.82 6.40
N TYR A 171 -1.41 -12.47 5.81
CA TYR A 171 -0.27 -13.38 5.79
C TYR A 171 0.47 -13.33 7.12
N PRO A 172 0.76 -14.48 7.74
CA PRO A 172 1.46 -14.52 9.02
C PRO A 172 2.84 -13.87 8.88
N SER A 173 3.18 -13.04 9.86
CA SER A 173 4.48 -12.38 9.90
C SER A 173 5.53 -13.37 10.41
N SER A 174 6.32 -13.91 9.50
CA SER A 174 7.36 -14.88 9.87
C SER A 174 8.65 -14.27 10.44
N SER A 175 8.70 -12.94 10.57
CA SER A 175 9.86 -12.29 11.18
C SER A 175 9.83 -12.53 12.70
N SER A 176 10.66 -13.45 13.19
CA SER A 176 11.14 -13.36 14.57
C SER A 176 11.65 -11.93 14.79
N ALA A 177 11.15 -11.26 15.82
CA ALA A 177 11.35 -9.85 16.14
C ALA A 177 12.83 -9.48 16.44
N GLN A 178 13.74 -9.66 15.48
CA GLN A 178 15.18 -9.41 15.62
C GLN A 178 15.67 -8.21 14.79
N GLY A 179 14.79 -7.52 14.08
CA GLY A 179 15.12 -6.23 13.46
C GLY A 179 14.35 -5.12 14.14
N ARG A 180 15.04 -4.15 14.77
CA ARG A 180 14.46 -2.83 15.02
C ARG A 180 13.99 -2.30 13.67
N SER A 181 12.68 -2.32 13.39
CA SER A 181 12.15 -1.68 12.20
C SER A 181 12.34 -0.17 12.37
N ALA A 182 13.41 0.37 11.78
CA ALA A 182 13.67 1.82 11.78
C ALA A 182 12.60 2.61 11.00
N ARG A 183 11.70 1.91 10.29
CA ARG A 183 10.59 2.47 9.52
C ARG A 183 9.30 1.67 9.73
N ALA A 184 8.18 2.37 9.66
CA ALA A 184 6.86 1.77 9.64
C ALA A 184 6.67 0.99 8.32
N ASP A 185 6.34 -0.29 8.44
CA ASP A 185 6.07 -1.16 7.31
C ASP A 185 4.62 -0.96 6.83
N VAL A 186 4.39 0.05 5.99
CA VAL A 186 3.05 0.35 5.45
C VAL A 186 2.49 -0.84 4.66
N HIS A 187 3.35 -1.61 3.97
CA HIS A 187 2.93 -2.80 3.24
C HIS A 187 2.29 -3.86 4.13
N ALA A 188 2.70 -3.98 5.40
CA ALA A 188 2.06 -4.91 6.33
C ALA A 188 0.56 -4.57 6.56
N LEU A 189 0.15 -3.33 6.31
CA LEU A 189 -1.24 -2.88 6.41
C LEU A 189 -2.03 -3.10 5.11
N LEU A 190 -1.39 -3.47 4.00
CA LEU A 190 -2.01 -3.61 2.69
C LEU A 190 -2.51 -5.04 2.44
N PHE A 191 -3.11 -5.67 3.43
CA PHE A 191 -3.70 -7.01 3.28
C PHE A 191 -5.05 -6.93 2.56
N GLU A 192 -5.34 -7.96 1.77
CA GLU A 192 -6.60 -8.09 1.05
C GLU A 192 -7.77 -8.34 2.02
N GLY A 193 -8.92 -7.74 1.77
CA GLY A 193 -10.12 -7.98 2.56
C GLY A 193 -11.38 -7.39 1.94
N HIS A 194 -12.49 -7.60 2.63
CA HIS A 194 -13.80 -7.02 2.32
C HIS A 194 -14.36 -6.33 3.56
N LEU A 195 -14.65 -5.03 3.43
CA LEU A 195 -15.24 -4.19 4.46
C LEU A 195 -16.68 -3.84 4.06
N TRP A 196 -17.60 -3.94 5.02
CA TRP A 196 -18.99 -3.49 4.88
C TRP A 196 -19.44 -2.68 6.09
N ALA A 197 -20.52 -1.93 5.90
CA ALA A 197 -21.23 -1.23 6.97
C ALA A 197 -22.70 -1.63 7.03
N PHE A 198 -23.29 -1.45 8.20
CA PHE A 198 -24.71 -1.51 8.45
C PHE A 198 -25.20 -0.15 8.96
N VAL A 199 -26.30 0.35 8.39
CA VAL A 199 -27.03 1.50 8.94
C VAL A 199 -28.49 1.13 9.05
N ARG A 200 -28.99 1.09 10.29
CA ARG A 200 -30.38 0.74 10.61
C ARG A 200 -30.82 -0.53 9.88
N GLY A 201 -30.04 -1.60 10.02
CA GLY A 201 -30.27 -2.91 9.40
C GLY A 201 -29.91 -3.03 7.91
N ARG A 202 -29.67 -1.93 7.19
CA ARG A 202 -29.25 -1.99 5.78
C ARG A 202 -27.74 -2.19 5.65
N ARG A 203 -27.33 -3.28 4.98
CA ARG A 203 -25.93 -3.58 4.68
C ARG A 203 -25.46 -2.90 3.39
N LEU A 204 -24.25 -2.35 3.38
CA LEU A 204 -23.55 -1.86 2.19
C LEU A 204 -22.13 -2.40 2.14
N SER A 205 -21.74 -2.93 0.98
CA SER A 205 -20.33 -3.25 0.69
C SER A 205 -19.54 -1.96 0.48
N LEU A 206 -18.50 -1.72 1.27
CA LEU A 206 -17.70 -0.49 1.21
C LEU A 206 -16.42 -0.65 0.40
N VAL A 207 -15.61 -1.68 0.68
CA VAL A 207 -14.28 -1.83 0.05
C VAL A 207 -13.95 -3.29 -0.13
N ARG A 208 -13.43 -3.65 -1.30
CA ARG A 208 -12.67 -4.87 -1.52
C ARG A 208 -11.23 -4.49 -1.85
N GLY A 209 -10.25 -5.19 -1.28
CA GLY A 209 -8.83 -4.87 -1.39
C GLY A 209 -8.22 -4.45 -0.05
N PRO A 210 -7.31 -3.45 0.01
CA PRO A 210 -6.60 -3.05 1.22
C PRO A 210 -7.50 -2.27 2.22
N ILE A 211 -8.34 -3.00 2.96
CA ILE A 211 -9.40 -2.44 3.81
C ILE A 211 -8.89 -1.56 4.96
N MET A 212 -7.64 -1.76 5.41
CA MET A 212 -7.03 -0.95 6.46
C MET A 212 -6.90 0.52 6.04
N LEU A 213 -6.75 0.81 4.74
CA LEU A 213 -6.68 2.19 4.25
C LEU A 213 -8.01 2.93 4.45
N ALA A 214 -9.13 2.25 4.23
CA ALA A 214 -10.46 2.80 4.49
C ALA A 214 -10.70 3.00 5.99
N ALA A 215 -10.34 2.02 6.82
CA ALA A 215 -10.39 2.13 8.27
C ALA A 215 -9.57 3.32 8.79
N HIS A 216 -8.35 3.48 8.30
CA HIS A 216 -7.51 4.63 8.64
C HIS A 216 -8.18 5.96 8.27
N ARG A 217 -8.80 6.09 7.08
CA ARG A 217 -9.53 7.32 6.72
C ARG A 217 -10.71 7.61 7.63
N MET A 218 -11.46 6.58 8.02
CA MET A 218 -12.56 6.74 8.96
C MET A 218 -12.06 7.23 10.33
N VAL A 219 -10.95 6.66 10.83
CA VAL A 219 -10.33 7.11 12.08
C VAL A 219 -9.86 8.56 11.99
N VAL A 220 -9.23 8.96 10.88
CA VAL A 220 -8.81 10.36 10.68
C VAL A 220 -10.02 11.30 10.63
N ALA A 221 -11.11 10.91 9.95
CA ALA A 221 -12.34 11.71 9.93
C ALA A 221 -12.94 11.89 11.33
N VAL A 222 -13.01 10.80 12.12
CA VAL A 222 -13.46 10.82 13.52
C VAL A 222 -12.58 11.71 14.37
N ARG A 223 -11.26 11.63 14.23
CA ARG A 223 -10.32 12.50 14.95
C ARG A 223 -10.58 13.97 14.63
N THR A 224 -10.68 14.34 13.35
CA THR A 224 -10.99 15.73 12.95
C THR A 224 -12.32 16.21 13.55
N LEU A 225 -13.31 15.33 13.62
CA LEU A 225 -14.60 15.64 14.24
C LEU A 225 -14.45 15.90 15.75
N ILE A 226 -13.75 15.02 16.47
CA ILE A 226 -13.49 15.13 17.91
C ILE A 226 -12.67 16.38 18.23
N ASP A 227 -11.60 16.66 17.47
CA ASP A 227 -10.75 17.83 17.66
C ASP A 227 -11.54 19.15 17.51
N SER A 228 -12.65 19.11 16.75
CA SER A 228 -13.55 20.25 16.55
C SER A 228 -14.82 20.23 17.41
N TRP A 229 -14.94 19.27 18.35
CA TRP A 229 -16.21 18.99 19.01
C TRP A 229 -16.72 20.14 19.87
N ASP A 230 -15.83 20.72 20.68
CA ASP A 230 -16.15 21.81 21.61
C ASP A 230 -16.39 23.15 20.89
N SER A 231 -16.04 23.24 19.60
CA SER A 231 -16.33 24.41 18.78
C SER A 231 -17.82 24.50 18.48
N ALA A 232 -18.43 25.68 18.66
CA ALA A 232 -19.81 25.92 18.24
C ALA A 232 -19.99 25.93 16.70
N ARG A 233 -18.89 25.89 15.93
CA ARG A 233 -18.93 25.94 14.46
C ARG A 233 -19.29 24.56 13.87
N PRO A 234 -20.10 24.52 12.79
CA PRO A 234 -20.25 23.32 11.99
C PRO A 234 -18.89 22.85 11.46
N THR A 235 -18.64 21.55 11.52
CA THR A 235 -17.44 20.91 10.97
C THR A 235 -17.85 19.97 9.87
N HIS A 236 -17.15 20.01 8.76
CA HIS A 236 -17.32 19.07 7.66
C HIS A 236 -15.95 18.53 7.25
N VAL A 237 -15.82 17.22 7.24
CA VAL A 237 -14.61 16.51 6.81
C VAL A 237 -14.99 15.50 5.75
N ARG A 238 -14.23 15.46 4.65
CA ARG A 238 -14.41 14.50 3.56
C ARG A 238 -13.04 13.95 3.18
N LEU A 239 -12.88 12.64 3.30
CA LEU A 239 -11.61 11.94 3.05
C LEU A 239 -11.83 10.78 2.09
N ARG A 240 -10.77 10.43 1.35
CA ARG A 240 -10.77 9.36 0.35
C ARG A 240 -9.57 8.43 0.51
N ALA A 241 -9.79 7.15 0.24
CA ALA A 241 -8.73 6.14 0.03
C ALA A 241 -9.13 5.24 -1.13
N GLY A 242 -8.43 5.33 -2.27
CA GLY A 242 -8.84 4.65 -3.49
C GLY A 242 -10.28 5.00 -3.88
N GLY A 243 -11.10 3.99 -4.16
CA GLY A 243 -12.53 4.13 -4.44
C GLY A 243 -13.44 4.27 -3.22
N PHE A 244 -12.88 4.32 -2.00
CA PHE A 244 -13.64 4.55 -0.77
C PHE A 244 -13.64 6.02 -0.37
N GLN A 245 -14.78 6.51 0.09
CA GLN A 245 -14.92 7.83 0.65
C GLN A 245 -15.74 7.82 1.95
N VAL A 246 -15.30 8.64 2.90
CA VAL A 246 -16.04 8.98 4.11
C VAL A 246 -16.22 10.49 4.19
N ALA A 247 -17.45 10.93 4.42
CA ALA A 247 -17.74 12.30 4.82
C ALA A 247 -18.43 12.31 6.17
N MET A 248 -18.01 13.21 7.06
CA MET A 248 -18.65 13.41 8.36
C MET A 248 -18.97 14.89 8.53
N ARG A 249 -20.18 15.17 8.99
CA ARG A 249 -20.65 16.53 9.25
C ARG A 249 -21.18 16.64 10.67
N LYS A 250 -20.66 17.61 11.43
CA LYS A 250 -21.21 18.06 12.70
C LYS A 250 -22.17 19.22 12.45
N SER A 251 -23.40 19.09 12.92
CA SER A 251 -24.38 20.18 12.92
C SER A 251 -24.19 21.12 14.12
N THR A 252 -24.89 22.26 14.10
CA THR A 252 -24.97 23.20 15.23
C THR A 252 -25.61 22.58 16.47
N HIS A 253 -26.46 21.56 16.31
CA HIS A 253 -27.08 20.81 17.41
C HIS A 253 -26.21 19.66 17.93
N GLN A 254 -24.91 19.63 17.58
CA GLN A 254 -23.98 18.57 17.97
C GLN A 254 -24.43 17.16 17.53
N LEU A 255 -25.25 17.09 16.48
CA LEU A 255 -25.56 15.83 15.80
C LEU A 255 -24.64 15.62 14.60
N VAL A 256 -24.25 14.37 14.39
CA VAL A 256 -23.33 13.92 13.37
C VAL A 256 -24.09 13.24 12.24
N THR A 257 -23.71 13.56 11.01
CA THR A 257 -24.08 12.81 9.81
C THR A 257 -22.83 12.15 9.25
N ILE A 258 -22.90 10.87 8.90
CA ILE A 258 -21.85 10.12 8.22
C ILE A 258 -22.37 9.66 6.88
N GLU A 259 -21.60 9.93 5.83
CA GLU A 259 -21.81 9.41 4.49
C GLU A 259 -20.63 8.53 4.11
N LEU A 260 -20.93 7.29 3.74
CA LEU A 260 -19.96 6.31 3.27
C LEU A 260 -20.30 5.98 1.83
N SER A 261 -19.30 6.06 0.95
CA SER A 261 -19.48 5.71 -0.45
C SER A 261 -18.32 4.87 -0.98
N SER A 262 -18.66 4.07 -1.98
CA SER A 262 -17.75 3.16 -2.66
C SER A 262 -17.96 3.25 -4.16
N ASP A 263 -16.88 3.27 -4.93
CA ASP A 263 -16.93 3.18 -6.38
C ASP A 263 -17.70 1.91 -6.81
N GLY A 264 -18.85 2.09 -7.45
CA GLY A 264 -19.72 1.00 -7.92
C GLY A 264 -20.52 0.29 -6.81
N GLY A 265 -20.31 0.62 -5.53
CA GLY A 265 -21.01 0.00 -4.39
C GLY A 265 -22.23 0.76 -3.89
N GLY A 266 -22.37 2.04 -4.28
CA GLY A 266 -23.44 2.93 -3.83
C GLY A 266 -23.11 3.66 -2.52
N ASP A 267 -24.09 4.41 -2.03
CA ASP A 267 -23.92 5.31 -0.87
C ASP A 267 -24.81 4.87 0.30
N LEU A 268 -24.29 5.09 1.51
CA LEU A 268 -25.01 4.85 2.76
C LEU A 268 -24.79 6.03 3.70
N THR A 269 -25.90 6.54 4.23
CA THR A 269 -25.93 7.73 5.08
C THR A 269 -26.56 7.40 6.42
N ALA A 270 -25.82 7.64 7.50
CA ALA A 270 -26.32 7.62 8.86
C ALA A 270 -26.50 9.05 9.36
N THR A 271 -27.72 9.39 9.77
CA THR A 271 -28.08 10.74 10.24
C THR A 271 -28.42 10.73 11.72
N SER A 272 -28.34 11.92 12.33
CA SER A 272 -28.74 12.17 13.72
C SER A 272 -28.00 11.30 14.74
N LEU A 273 -26.70 11.07 14.50
CA LEU A 273 -25.84 10.34 15.44
C LEU A 273 -25.32 11.28 16.52
N THR A 274 -25.18 10.79 17.75
CA THR A 274 -24.25 11.36 18.72
C THR A 274 -22.80 11.15 18.29
N ILE A 275 -21.84 11.87 18.88
CA ILE A 275 -20.41 11.61 18.64
C ILE A 275 -20.03 10.17 18.97
N ALA A 276 -20.60 9.60 20.03
CA ALA A 276 -20.29 8.24 20.47
C ALA A 276 -20.78 7.21 19.44
N GLU A 277 -22.01 7.37 18.94
CA GLU A 277 -22.59 6.49 17.90
C GLU A 277 -21.85 6.61 16.56
N ALA A 278 -21.23 7.75 16.28
CA ALA A 278 -20.37 7.96 15.12
C ALA A 278 -18.96 7.35 15.31
N ALA A 279 -18.32 7.61 16.44
CA ALA A 279 -16.90 7.32 16.67
C ALA A 279 -16.64 5.89 17.14
N LEU A 280 -17.47 5.34 18.04
CA LEU A 280 -17.21 4.04 18.66
C LEU A 280 -17.21 2.89 17.64
N PRO A 281 -18.14 2.80 16.66
CA PRO A 281 -18.11 1.73 15.67
C PRO A 281 -16.84 1.76 14.81
N ILE A 282 -16.35 2.96 14.46
CA ILE A 282 -15.11 3.14 13.69
C ILE A 282 -13.88 2.73 14.50
N HIS A 283 -13.81 3.14 15.78
CA HIS A 283 -12.71 2.73 16.66
C HIS A 283 -12.73 1.22 16.94
N LYS A 284 -13.92 0.62 17.13
CA LYS A 284 -14.07 -0.83 17.27
C LYS A 284 -13.53 -1.55 16.05
N LEU A 285 -13.94 -1.14 14.85
CA LEU A 285 -13.44 -1.69 13.58
C LEU A 285 -11.91 -1.61 13.48
N ALA A 286 -11.33 -0.43 13.74
CA ALA A 286 -9.88 -0.25 13.67
C ALA A 286 -9.14 -1.13 14.68
N GLY A 287 -9.67 -1.25 15.91
CA GLY A 287 -9.14 -2.13 16.94
C GLY A 287 -9.22 -3.61 16.57
N ASP A 288 -10.34 -4.06 15.99
CA ASP A 288 -10.53 -5.43 15.51
C ASP A 288 -9.53 -5.75 14.39
N LEU A 289 -9.40 -4.87 13.39
CA LEU A 289 -8.44 -5.05 12.28
C LEU A 289 -6.98 -5.14 12.77
N LEU A 290 -6.60 -4.30 13.73
CA LEU A 290 -5.25 -4.36 14.32
C LEU A 290 -5.03 -5.65 15.11
N ARG A 291 -6.04 -6.12 15.85
CA ARG A 291 -5.97 -7.42 16.53
C ARG A 291 -5.81 -8.57 15.55
N SER A 292 -6.60 -8.57 14.46
CA SER A 292 -6.48 -9.57 13.40
C SER A 292 -5.08 -9.59 12.78
N LEU A 293 -4.49 -8.41 12.54
CA LEU A 293 -3.12 -8.29 12.02
C LEU A 293 -2.07 -8.84 13.00
N VAL A 294 -2.20 -8.56 14.30
CA VAL A 294 -1.25 -9.02 15.33
C VAL A 294 -1.41 -10.52 15.61
N SER A 295 -2.62 -11.06 15.45
CA SER A 295 -2.91 -12.48 15.68
C SER A 295 -2.52 -13.41 14.54
N ALA A 296 -2.15 -12.85 13.38
CA ALA A 296 -1.74 -13.59 12.19
C ALA A 296 -0.21 -13.73 12.13
#